data_AF-A0A1D8MS07-F1
#
_entry.id   AF-A0A1D8MS07-F1
#
_cell.length_a   1.000
_cell.length_b   1.000
_cell.length_c   1.000
_cell.angle_alpha   90.00
_cell.angle_beta   90.00
_cell.angle_gamma   90.00
#
_symmetry.space_group_name_H-M   'P 1'
#
loop_
_entity.id
_entity.type
_entity.pdbx_description
1 polymer ?
#
loop_
_entity_poly.entity_id
_entity_poly.type
_entity_poly.pdbx_seq_one_letter_code
_entity_poly.pdbx_strand_id
1 'polypeptide(L)'
;MFRKGQKSLEMIIGLVILLVVAGVVISTFLNQFQDNPGDQYENTLQQEEISRTCQSKCSEYKSAQGVRGQTAAIDYCTSTFNYDADGDGTLSETAGRLYNSYCEDGVKCFNVHTCEIGQEQLNAERCKEVMKNYYTSSEVGQSEEEANNSIAEWYQPNGESDKTIGTCGLDEIEEVTWYSQNFQGLGE
;
A
#
# COMPACT_ATOMS: atom_id res chain seq x y z
N MET A 1 41.61 52.08 39.92
CA MET A 1 40.22 52.45 39.59
C MET A 1 39.74 51.60 38.41
N PHE A 2 39.53 50.28 38.58
CA PHE A 2 39.16 49.35 37.48
C PHE A 2 38.12 48.29 37.87
N ARG A 3 37.45 48.44 39.03
CA ARG A 3 36.48 47.44 39.52
C ARG A 3 35.04 47.59 38.98
N LYS A 4 34.73 48.68 38.27
CA LYS A 4 33.37 48.94 37.75
C LYS A 4 33.14 48.45 36.31
N GLY A 5 34.20 48.18 35.53
CA GLY A 5 34.08 47.68 34.14
C GLY A 5 33.92 46.16 34.01
N GLN A 6 34.47 45.38 34.95
CA GLN A 6 34.38 43.91 34.91
C GLN A 6 32.96 43.37 35.14
N LYS A 7 32.12 44.05 35.94
CA LYS A 7 30.74 43.59 36.19
C LYS A 7 29.79 43.77 35.00
N SER A 8 29.99 44.79 34.18
CA SER A 8 29.15 45.01 32.98
C SER A 8 29.54 44.09 31.82
N LEU A 9 30.82 43.73 31.72
CA LEU A 9 31.33 42.87 30.64
C LEU A 9 30.86 41.42 30.79
N GLU A 10 30.75 40.93 32.03
CA GLU A 10 30.25 39.58 32.34
C GLU A 10 28.77 39.39 31.98
N MET A 11 27.94 40.43 32.16
CA MET A 11 26.51 40.40 31.80
C MET A 11 26.29 40.33 30.29
N ILE A 12 27.12 41.04 29.50
CA ILE A 12 27.01 41.04 28.03
C ILE A 12 27.43 39.68 27.46
N ILE A 13 28.50 39.07 28.00
CA ILE A 13 28.95 37.74 27.57
C ILE A 13 27.88 36.69 27.80
N GLY A 14 27.18 36.72 28.93
CA GLY A 14 26.07 35.79 29.21
C GLY A 14 24.92 35.91 28.19
N LEU A 15 24.62 37.14 27.75
CA LEU A 15 23.57 37.41 26.76
C LEU A 15 23.94 36.89 25.36
N VAL A 16 25.20 37.03 24.96
CA VAL A 16 25.69 36.52 23.67
C VAL A 16 25.69 35.00 23.63
N ILE A 17 26.10 34.33 24.71
CA ILE A 17 26.08 32.87 24.80
C ILE A 17 24.64 32.35 24.69
N LEU A 18 23.69 32.98 25.39
CA LEU A 18 22.27 32.61 25.30
C LEU A 18 21.71 32.74 23.88
N LEU A 19 22.07 33.81 23.16
CA LEU A 19 21.64 33.99 21.77
C LEU A 19 22.21 32.92 20.82
N VAL A 20 23.48 32.55 21.00
CA VAL A 20 24.10 31.48 20.20
C VAL A 20 23.44 30.14 20.48
N VAL A 21 23.20 29.80 21.76
CA VAL A 21 22.54 28.55 22.14
C VAL A 21 21.11 28.49 21.60
N ALA A 22 20.34 29.58 21.73
CA ALA A 22 19.00 29.66 21.16
C ALA A 22 19.01 29.50 19.63
N GLY A 23 19.98 30.14 18.95
CA GLY A 23 20.15 30.01 17.50
C GLY A 23 20.48 28.58 17.07
N VAL A 24 21.35 27.88 17.80
CA VAL A 24 21.67 26.47 17.53
C VAL A 24 20.45 25.58 17.76
N VAL A 25 19.73 25.75 18.87
CA VAL A 25 18.52 24.94 19.15
C VAL A 25 17.45 25.16 18.09
N ILE A 26 17.18 26.41 17.69
CA ILE A 26 16.24 26.73 16.60
C ILE A 26 16.73 26.14 15.29
N SER A 27 18.02 26.25 14.95
CA SER A 27 18.57 25.66 13.74
C SER A 27 18.50 24.14 13.72
N THR A 28 18.77 23.47 14.85
CA THR A 28 18.62 22.02 14.97
C THR A 28 17.16 21.61 14.83
N PHE A 29 16.23 22.37 15.43
CA PHE A 29 14.80 22.11 15.29
C PHE A 29 14.35 22.29 13.83
N LEU A 30 14.67 23.42 13.20
CA LEU A 30 14.31 23.69 11.80
C LEU A 30 14.93 22.67 10.83
N ASN A 31 16.18 22.25 11.05
CA ASN A 31 16.82 21.23 10.23
C ASN A 31 16.20 19.83 10.43
N GLN A 32 15.63 19.54 11.61
CA GLN A 32 14.91 18.30 11.87
C GLN A 32 13.50 18.26 11.24
N PHE A 33 12.92 19.42 10.93
CA PHE A 33 11.62 19.54 10.22
C PHE A 33 11.77 19.85 8.72
N GLN A 34 13.00 19.87 8.19
CA GLN A 34 13.27 20.14 6.77
C GLN A 34 13.17 18.90 5.87
N ASP A 35 13.13 17.70 6.47
CA ASP A 35 12.71 16.48 5.77
C ASP A 35 11.17 16.47 5.78
N ASN A 36 10.54 16.67 4.62
CA ASN A 36 9.08 16.79 4.41
C ASN A 36 8.27 15.82 5.32
N PRO A 37 7.72 16.28 6.45
CA PRO A 37 6.94 15.42 7.33
C PRO A 37 5.48 15.28 6.87
N GLY A 38 5.08 16.04 5.85
CA GLY A 38 3.73 15.99 5.28
C GLY A 38 3.47 14.70 4.51
N ASP A 39 4.37 14.35 3.60
CA ASP A 39 4.19 13.24 2.66
C ASP A 39 4.22 11.88 3.38
N GLN A 40 5.14 11.68 4.34
CA GLN A 40 5.17 10.45 5.15
C GLN A 40 3.94 10.30 6.06
N TYR A 41 3.38 11.40 6.56
CA TYR A 41 2.19 11.36 7.41
C TYR A 41 0.93 11.02 6.59
N GLU A 42 0.78 11.59 5.40
CA GLU A 42 -0.31 11.27 4.48
C GLU A 42 -0.25 9.81 4.02
N ASN A 43 0.94 9.31 3.66
CA ASN A 43 1.10 7.91 3.25
C ASN A 43 0.78 6.93 4.39
N THR A 44 1.14 7.26 5.63
CA THR A 44 0.79 6.43 6.80
C THR A 44 -0.73 6.37 7.00
N LEU A 45 -1.43 7.51 6.85
CA LEU A 45 -2.89 7.56 6.96
C LEU A 45 -3.59 6.78 5.84
N GLN A 46 -3.11 6.89 4.61
CA GLN A 46 -3.65 6.16 3.47
C GLN A 46 -3.45 4.65 3.64
N GLN A 47 -2.27 4.22 4.09
CA GLN A 47 -2.01 2.82 4.39
C GLN A 47 -2.93 2.29 5.49
N GLU A 48 -3.16 3.07 6.55
CA GLU A 48 -4.11 2.71 7.61
C GLU A 48 -5.54 2.59 7.08
N GLU A 49 -5.98 3.51 6.22
CA GLU A 49 -7.32 3.48 5.62
C GLU A 49 -7.52 2.24 4.73
N ILE A 50 -6.53 1.93 3.89
CA ILE A 50 -6.53 0.73 3.06
C ILE A 50 -6.60 -0.52 3.94
N SER A 51 -5.77 -0.60 4.99
CA SER A 51 -5.76 -1.71 5.94
C SER A 51 -7.11 -1.88 6.63
N ARG A 52 -7.72 -0.80 7.13
CA ARG A 52 -9.05 -0.82 7.77
C ARG A 52 -10.14 -1.27 6.80
N THR A 53 -10.08 -0.83 5.55
CA THR A 53 -11.03 -1.25 4.51
C THR A 53 -10.92 -2.75 4.27
N CYS A 54 -9.71 -3.27 4.14
CA CYS A 54 -9.48 -4.70 3.95
C CYS A 54 -9.85 -5.55 5.16
N GLN A 55 -9.63 -5.04 6.38
CA GLN A 55 -10.12 -5.66 7.62
C GLN A 55 -11.66 -5.71 7.67
N SER A 56 -12.33 -4.65 7.24
CA SER A 56 -13.78 -4.59 7.17
C SER A 56 -14.33 -5.63 6.20
N LYS A 57 -13.80 -5.68 4.97
CA LYS A 57 -14.19 -6.67 3.95
C LYS A 57 -13.93 -8.10 4.41
N CYS A 58 -12.78 -8.33 5.05
CA CYS A 58 -12.46 -9.61 5.66
C CYS A 58 -13.45 -10.01 6.76
N SER A 59 -13.88 -9.05 7.59
CA SER A 59 -14.88 -9.28 8.64
C SER A 59 -16.27 -9.59 8.07
N GLU A 60 -16.63 -8.93 6.97
CA GLU A 60 -17.85 -9.25 6.22
C GLU A 60 -17.80 -10.67 5.67
N TYR A 61 -16.69 -11.05 5.03
CA TYR A 61 -16.50 -12.41 4.54
C TYR A 61 -16.60 -13.46 5.67
N LYS A 62 -15.99 -13.20 6.83
CA LYS A 62 -16.08 -14.09 8.02
C LYS A 62 -17.49 -14.26 8.57
N SER A 63 -18.31 -13.22 8.49
CA SER A 63 -19.65 -13.22 9.08
C SER A 63 -20.75 -13.63 8.10
N ALA A 64 -20.47 -13.55 6.80
CA ALA A 64 -21.41 -13.92 5.75
C ALA A 64 -21.45 -15.44 5.50
N GLN A 65 -22.62 -15.93 5.08
CA GLN A 65 -22.84 -17.34 4.75
C GLN A 65 -23.53 -17.48 3.38
N GLY A 66 -23.32 -18.63 2.73
CA GLY A 66 -23.87 -18.91 1.41
C GLY A 66 -23.41 -17.91 0.35
N VAL A 67 -24.33 -17.48 -0.51
CA VAL A 67 -24.07 -16.54 -1.61
C VAL A 67 -23.44 -15.23 -1.11
N ARG A 68 -23.89 -14.70 0.03
CA ARG A 68 -23.32 -13.47 0.61
C ARG A 68 -21.85 -13.64 1.00
N GLY A 69 -21.47 -14.84 1.47
CA GLY A 69 -20.07 -15.17 1.77
C GLY A 69 -19.21 -15.18 0.50
N GLN A 70 -19.74 -15.74 -0.59
CA GLN A 70 -19.04 -15.74 -1.87
C GLN A 70 -18.86 -14.33 -2.43
N THR A 71 -19.91 -13.50 -2.40
CA THR A 71 -19.80 -12.09 -2.83
C THR A 71 -18.81 -11.30 -1.97
N ALA A 72 -18.81 -11.48 -0.64
CA ALA A 72 -17.88 -10.80 0.25
C ALA A 72 -16.42 -11.25 0.02
N ALA A 73 -16.20 -12.53 -0.29
CA ALA A 73 -14.89 -13.04 -0.66
C ALA A 73 -14.39 -12.42 -1.97
N ILE A 74 -15.26 -12.32 -2.98
CA ILE A 74 -14.96 -11.65 -4.25
C ILE A 74 -14.61 -10.18 -4.02
N ASP A 75 -15.44 -9.48 -3.25
CA ASP A 75 -15.22 -8.06 -2.94
C ASP A 75 -13.87 -7.82 -2.23
N TYR A 76 -13.48 -8.70 -1.30
CA TYR A 76 -12.15 -8.67 -0.71
C TYR A 76 -11.05 -8.90 -1.76
N CYS A 77 -11.21 -9.89 -2.65
CA CYS A 77 -10.20 -10.27 -3.63
C CYS A 77 -10.04 -9.29 -4.80
N THR A 78 -11.08 -8.56 -5.18
CA THR A 78 -11.05 -7.60 -6.30
C THR A 78 -10.80 -6.16 -5.87
N SER A 79 -10.89 -5.86 -4.57
CA SER A 79 -10.62 -4.51 -4.05
C SER A 79 -9.20 -4.07 -4.40
N THR A 80 -9.12 -2.92 -5.06
CA THR A 80 -7.89 -2.35 -5.61
C THR A 80 -7.72 -0.94 -5.06
N PHE A 81 -6.50 -0.61 -4.65
CA PHE A 81 -6.14 0.67 -4.08
C PHE A 81 -4.89 1.20 -4.74
N ASN A 82 -4.82 2.53 -4.82
CA ASN A 82 -3.61 3.23 -5.19
C ASN A 82 -2.94 3.68 -3.89
N TYR A 83 -1.63 3.45 -3.76
CA TYR A 83 -0.84 3.79 -2.60
C TYR A 83 0.60 4.05 -3.01
N ASP A 84 0.98 5.32 -2.97
CA ASP A 84 2.36 5.79 -3.12
C ASP A 84 3.15 5.40 -1.85
N ALA A 85 3.95 4.35 -1.96
CA ALA A 85 4.63 3.74 -0.82
C ALA A 85 5.94 4.47 -0.49
N ASP A 86 6.57 5.11 -1.46
CA ASP A 86 7.84 5.82 -1.29
C ASP A 86 7.70 7.35 -1.16
N GLY A 87 6.53 7.89 -1.49
CA GLY A 87 6.18 9.30 -1.37
C GLY A 87 6.72 10.15 -2.52
N ASP A 88 7.02 9.56 -3.67
CA ASP A 88 7.56 10.29 -4.83
C ASP A 88 6.47 10.97 -5.70
N GLY A 89 5.19 10.73 -5.38
CA GLY A 89 4.03 11.28 -6.08
C GLY A 89 3.69 10.54 -7.38
N THR A 90 4.35 9.42 -7.66
CA THR A 90 4.05 8.51 -8.75
C THR A 90 3.39 7.24 -8.20
N LEU A 91 2.81 6.43 -9.09
CA LEU A 91 2.15 5.17 -8.72
C LEU A 91 2.65 4.02 -9.62
N SER A 92 3.79 4.23 -10.27
CA SER A 92 4.36 3.32 -11.25
C SER A 92 5.50 2.49 -10.69
N GLU A 93 5.75 2.56 -9.38
CA GLU A 93 6.83 1.83 -8.73
C GLU A 93 6.33 0.53 -8.10
N THR A 94 7.24 -0.44 -7.98
CA THR A 94 6.98 -1.68 -7.26
C THR A 94 7.26 -1.50 -5.78
N ALA A 95 6.30 -1.88 -4.95
CA ALA A 95 6.43 -1.92 -3.50
C ALA A 95 6.22 -3.35 -2.96
N GLY A 96 6.58 -3.58 -1.70
CA GLY A 96 6.49 -4.90 -1.05
C GLY A 96 7.79 -5.70 -1.14
N ARG A 97 7.72 -7.00 -0.80
CA ARG A 97 8.89 -7.90 -0.81
C ARG A 97 8.49 -9.30 -1.31
N LEU A 98 9.35 -9.90 -2.13
CA LEU A 98 9.24 -11.29 -2.60
C LEU A 98 7.88 -11.56 -3.26
N TYR A 99 7.18 -12.63 -2.85
CA TYR A 99 5.89 -13.02 -3.40
C TYR A 99 4.77 -11.99 -3.18
N ASN A 100 4.92 -11.09 -2.20
CA ASN A 100 3.96 -10.03 -1.91
C ASN A 100 4.34 -8.70 -2.57
N SER A 101 5.23 -8.69 -3.57
CA SER A 101 5.46 -7.48 -4.37
C SER A 101 4.19 -7.10 -5.14
N TYR A 102 3.89 -5.80 -5.17
CA TYR A 102 2.72 -5.21 -5.80
C TYR A 102 3.09 -3.85 -6.38
N CYS A 103 2.25 -3.33 -7.25
CA CYS A 103 2.39 -1.96 -7.74
C CYS A 103 1.57 -1.00 -6.94
N GLU A 104 2.12 0.19 -6.78
CA GLU A 104 1.48 1.30 -6.09
C GLU A 104 0.14 1.69 -6.72
N ASP A 105 -0.07 1.47 -8.02
CA ASP A 105 -1.36 1.67 -8.70
C ASP A 105 -2.34 0.49 -8.61
N GLY A 106 -1.99 -0.60 -7.94
CA GLY A 106 -2.73 -1.86 -8.01
C GLY A 106 -2.68 -2.69 -6.74
N VAL A 107 -2.62 -2.05 -5.57
CA VAL A 107 -2.55 -2.73 -4.28
C VAL A 107 -3.87 -3.46 -4.00
N LYS A 108 -3.83 -4.77 -3.75
CA LYS A 108 -5.02 -5.56 -3.39
C LYS A 108 -5.06 -5.84 -1.90
N CYS A 109 -6.23 -6.22 -1.39
CA CYS A 109 -6.38 -6.48 0.05
C CYS A 109 -5.48 -7.59 0.59
N PHE A 110 -5.21 -8.64 -0.20
CA PHE A 110 -4.29 -9.70 0.21
C PHE A 110 -2.82 -9.25 0.28
N ASN A 111 -2.45 -8.12 -0.35
CA ASN A 111 -1.10 -7.55 -0.25
C ASN A 111 -0.87 -6.83 1.10
N VAL A 112 -1.93 -6.21 1.63
CA VAL A 112 -1.86 -5.36 2.83
C VAL A 112 -2.34 -6.04 4.11
N HIS A 113 -3.19 -7.06 4.00
CA HIS A 113 -3.83 -7.70 5.14
C HIS A 113 -4.20 -9.14 4.84
N THR A 114 -3.64 -10.12 5.55
CA THR A 114 -4.02 -11.53 5.42
C THR A 114 -5.36 -11.81 6.11
N CYS A 115 -6.39 -12.21 5.35
CA CYS A 115 -7.69 -12.58 5.93
C CYS A 115 -7.75 -14.08 6.28
N GLU A 116 -7.68 -14.42 7.57
CA GLU A 116 -7.72 -15.81 8.03
C GLU A 116 -9.13 -16.27 8.44
N ILE A 117 -9.63 -17.37 7.87
CA ILE A 117 -10.90 -18.01 8.23
C ILE A 117 -10.66 -19.44 8.67
N GLY A 118 -10.69 -19.66 9.99
CA GLY A 118 -10.41 -20.98 10.56
C GLY A 118 -8.97 -21.40 10.28
N GLN A 119 -8.78 -22.39 9.42
CA GLN A 119 -7.46 -22.85 8.95
C GLN A 119 -7.11 -22.34 7.53
N GLU A 120 -8.06 -21.70 6.85
CA GLU A 120 -7.83 -21.14 5.52
C GLU A 120 -7.41 -19.67 5.60
N GLN A 121 -6.62 -19.21 4.64
CA GLN A 121 -6.27 -17.81 4.47
C GLN A 121 -6.69 -17.37 3.07
N LEU A 122 -7.36 -16.22 2.94
CA LEU A 122 -7.48 -15.55 1.65
C LEU A 122 -6.15 -14.91 1.30
N ASN A 123 -5.23 -15.77 0.90
CA ASN A 123 -4.08 -15.36 0.14
C ASN A 123 -4.48 -15.19 -1.33
N ALA A 124 -3.50 -14.84 -2.11
CA ALA A 124 -3.71 -14.38 -3.45
C ALA A 124 -4.02 -15.55 -4.43
N GLU A 125 -3.49 -16.76 -4.18
CA GLU A 125 -3.88 -18.01 -4.87
C GLU A 125 -5.34 -18.37 -4.56
N ARG A 126 -5.72 -18.30 -3.28
CA ARG A 126 -7.10 -18.55 -2.86
C ARG A 126 -8.07 -17.55 -3.46
N CYS A 127 -7.67 -16.30 -3.59
CA CYS A 127 -8.45 -15.28 -4.28
C CYS A 127 -8.71 -15.61 -5.75
N LYS A 128 -7.70 -16.12 -6.48
CA LYS A 128 -7.87 -16.62 -7.84
C LYS A 128 -8.90 -17.75 -7.89
N GLU A 129 -8.82 -18.72 -6.99
CA GLU A 129 -9.79 -19.82 -6.92
C GLU A 129 -11.21 -19.32 -6.60
N VAL A 130 -11.36 -18.41 -5.65
CA VAL A 130 -12.65 -17.81 -5.28
C VAL A 130 -13.27 -17.11 -6.48
N MET A 131 -12.49 -16.31 -7.21
CA MET A 131 -12.95 -15.63 -8.42
C MET A 131 -13.34 -16.64 -9.51
N LYS A 132 -12.51 -17.65 -9.77
CA LYS A 132 -12.82 -18.69 -10.75
C LYS A 132 -14.11 -19.43 -10.42
N ASN A 133 -14.25 -19.88 -9.17
CA ASN A 133 -15.45 -20.57 -8.69
C ASN A 133 -16.71 -19.70 -8.81
N TYR A 134 -16.60 -18.38 -8.62
CA TYR A 134 -17.70 -17.45 -8.83
C TYR A 134 -18.11 -17.36 -10.30
N TYR A 135 -17.15 -17.13 -11.19
CA TYR A 135 -17.43 -17.01 -12.63
C TYR A 135 -17.94 -18.31 -13.27
N THR A 136 -17.40 -19.46 -12.85
CA THR A 136 -17.86 -20.77 -13.33
C THR A 136 -19.08 -21.29 -12.57
N SER A 137 -19.57 -20.58 -11.55
CA SER A 137 -20.76 -20.99 -10.81
C SER A 137 -21.98 -21.03 -11.72
N SER A 138 -23.03 -21.76 -11.32
CA SER A 138 -24.30 -21.75 -12.05
C SER A 138 -25.00 -20.38 -12.09
N GLU A 139 -24.58 -19.43 -11.26
CA GLU A 139 -25.15 -18.08 -11.22
C GLU A 139 -24.63 -17.21 -12.38
N VAL A 140 -23.35 -17.35 -12.72
CA VAL A 140 -22.71 -16.60 -13.82
C VAL A 140 -22.60 -17.45 -15.09
N GLY A 141 -22.23 -18.73 -14.93
CA GLY A 141 -22.28 -19.74 -16.00
C GLY A 141 -21.21 -19.59 -17.08
N GLN A 142 -20.10 -18.90 -16.79
CA GLN A 142 -19.00 -18.77 -17.73
C GLN A 142 -18.24 -20.09 -17.87
N SER A 143 -17.72 -20.32 -19.08
CA SER A 143 -16.69 -21.34 -19.30
C SER A 143 -15.41 -21.01 -18.54
N GLU A 144 -14.54 -21.99 -18.38
CA GLU A 144 -13.26 -21.79 -17.70
C GLU A 144 -12.38 -20.73 -18.39
N GLU A 145 -12.43 -20.67 -19.71
CA GLU A 145 -11.75 -19.66 -20.53
C GLU A 145 -12.32 -18.25 -20.31
N GLU A 146 -13.65 -18.10 -20.39
CA GLU A 146 -14.32 -16.82 -20.12
C GLU A 146 -14.09 -16.34 -18.68
N ALA A 147 -14.10 -17.25 -17.71
CA ALA A 147 -13.80 -16.96 -16.31
C ALA A 147 -12.37 -16.44 -16.16
N ASN A 148 -11.38 -17.10 -16.79
CA ASN A 148 -10.00 -16.64 -16.77
C ASN A 148 -9.84 -15.25 -17.40
N ASN A 149 -10.56 -14.97 -18.49
CA ASN A 149 -10.57 -13.66 -19.14
C ASN A 149 -11.21 -12.58 -18.25
N SER A 150 -12.37 -12.86 -17.66
CA SER A 150 -13.02 -11.96 -16.70
C SER A 150 -12.17 -11.71 -15.46
N ILE A 151 -11.43 -12.73 -15.00
CA ILE A 151 -10.46 -12.56 -13.94
C ILE A 151 -9.33 -11.65 -14.40
N ALA A 152 -8.74 -11.88 -15.57
CA ALA A 152 -7.67 -11.04 -16.12
C ALA A 152 -8.09 -9.58 -16.25
N GLU A 153 -9.34 -9.30 -16.66
CA GLU A 153 -9.89 -7.93 -16.72
C GLU A 153 -9.86 -7.19 -15.37
N TRP A 154 -9.99 -7.86 -14.22
CA TRP A 154 -9.84 -7.20 -12.90
C TRP A 154 -8.41 -6.73 -12.61
N TYR A 155 -7.46 -7.17 -13.41
CA TYR A 155 -6.05 -6.85 -13.29
C TYR A 155 -5.52 -6.14 -14.56
N GLN A 156 -6.40 -5.79 -15.50
CA GLN A 156 -6.11 -4.94 -16.65
C GLN A 156 -7.00 -3.68 -16.63
N PRO A 157 -6.47 -2.46 -16.72
CA PRO A 157 -7.27 -1.27 -16.80
C PRO A 157 -7.73 -1.11 -18.23
N ASN A 158 -9.05 -1.04 -18.40
CA ASN A 158 -9.74 -0.27 -19.43
C ASN A 158 -9.01 -0.17 -20.79
N GLY A 159 -8.66 -1.30 -21.40
CA GLY A 159 -8.32 -1.38 -22.82
C GLY A 159 -7.01 -0.72 -23.29
N GLU A 160 -6.12 -0.27 -22.39
CA GLU A 160 -4.75 0.10 -22.76
C GLU A 160 -3.83 -1.12 -22.53
N SER A 161 -3.48 -1.81 -23.60
CA SER A 161 -2.64 -3.02 -23.58
C SER A 161 -1.22 -2.82 -23.03
N ASP A 162 -0.82 -1.58 -22.74
CA ASP A 162 0.55 -1.20 -22.32
C ASP A 162 0.66 -0.77 -20.85
N LYS A 163 -0.45 -0.62 -20.13
CA LYS A 163 -0.41 -0.30 -18.69
C LYS A 163 -1.40 -1.17 -17.98
N THR A 164 -0.94 -2.21 -17.31
CA THR A 164 -1.82 -3.02 -16.45
C THR A 164 -1.77 -2.48 -15.00
N ILE A 165 -2.93 -2.26 -14.37
CA ILE A 165 -3.05 -1.85 -12.96
C ILE A 165 -2.42 -2.98 -12.16
N GLY A 166 -1.42 -2.66 -11.34
CA GLY A 166 -0.73 -3.74 -10.63
C GLY A 166 0.44 -4.35 -11.40
N THR A 167 0.92 -3.77 -12.51
CA THR A 167 2.04 -4.34 -13.30
C THR A 167 3.14 -3.35 -13.69
N CYS A 168 3.37 -2.30 -12.90
CA CYS A 168 4.64 -1.58 -12.85
C CYS A 168 5.85 -2.52 -13.01
N GLY A 169 6.41 -2.66 -14.21
CA GLY A 169 7.65 -3.42 -14.46
C GLY A 169 7.80 -4.77 -13.74
N LEU A 170 6.71 -5.45 -13.35
CA LEU A 170 6.79 -6.68 -12.53
C LEU A 170 7.40 -7.84 -13.32
N ASP A 171 7.46 -7.68 -14.64
CA ASP A 171 8.13 -8.51 -15.62
C ASP A 171 9.65 -8.31 -15.65
N GLU A 172 10.16 -7.17 -15.20
CA GLU A 172 11.60 -6.89 -15.07
C GLU A 172 12.19 -7.38 -13.72
N ILE A 173 11.33 -7.78 -12.79
CA ILE A 173 11.75 -8.35 -11.52
C ILE A 173 12.16 -9.80 -11.77
N GLU A 174 13.45 -10.11 -11.62
CA GLU A 174 13.98 -11.49 -11.77
C GLU A 174 13.34 -12.49 -10.79
N GLU A 175 12.63 -12.02 -9.78
CA GLU A 175 11.91 -12.81 -8.79
C GLU A 175 10.45 -13.07 -9.20
N VAL A 176 9.98 -14.28 -8.94
CA VAL A 176 8.58 -14.67 -9.16
C VAL A 176 7.66 -13.81 -8.28
N THR A 177 6.99 -12.84 -8.89
CA THR A 177 5.92 -12.06 -8.26
C THR A 177 4.64 -12.87 -8.20
N TRP A 178 3.75 -12.58 -7.25
CA TRP A 178 2.42 -13.21 -7.24
C TRP A 178 1.69 -13.07 -8.59
N TYR A 179 1.77 -11.86 -9.17
CA TYR A 179 1.15 -11.56 -10.45
C TYR A 179 1.69 -12.49 -11.55
N SER A 180 3.02 -12.59 -11.66
CA SER A 180 3.67 -13.47 -12.64
C SER A 180 3.26 -14.94 -12.48
N GLN A 181 3.15 -15.44 -11.24
CA GLN A 181 2.85 -16.85 -11.02
C GLN A 181 1.37 -17.20 -11.21
N ASN A 182 0.47 -16.27 -10.94
CA ASN A 182 -0.96 -16.56 -10.87
C ASN A 182 -1.76 -15.99 -12.03
N PHE A 183 -1.25 -14.96 -12.73
CA PHE A 183 -2.00 -14.23 -13.75
C PHE A 183 -1.27 -14.13 -15.09
N GLN A 184 0.05 -14.35 -15.13
CA GLN A 184 0.78 -14.46 -16.39
C GLN A 184 0.25 -15.66 -17.18
N GLY A 185 -0.29 -15.42 -18.37
CA GLY A 185 -0.90 -16.44 -19.24
C GLY A 185 -2.42 -16.63 -19.06
N LEU A 186 -3.11 -15.84 -18.22
CA LEU A 186 -4.58 -15.76 -18.27
C LEU A 186 -4.98 -14.88 -19.47
N GLY A 187 -5.42 -15.52 -20.56
CA GLY A 187 -5.84 -14.84 -21.80
C GLY A 187 -5.05 -15.21 -23.06
N GLU A 188 -4.17 -16.23 -23.00
CA GLU A 188 -3.54 -16.86 -24.17
C GLU A 188 -4.37 -18.03 -24.73
#